data_AF-A0A7V2JXU6-F1
#
_entry.id   AF-A0A7V2JXU6-F1
#
_cell.length_a   1.000
_cell.length_b   1.000
_cell.length_c   1.000
_cell.angle_alpha   90.00
_cell.angle_beta   90.00
_cell.angle_gamma   90.00
#
_symmetry.space_group_name_H-M   'P 1'
#
loop_
_entity.id
_entity.type
_entity.pdbx_description
1 polymer ?
#
loop_
_entity_poly.entity_id
_entity_poly.type
_entity_poly.pdbx_seq_one_letter_code
_entity_poly.pdbx_strand_id
1 'polypeptide(L)'
;MAYRCSHCGYRSVKWFGKCPNCGEWETFVVEKDEQTEDRSWIGEEVLPISRIDLGDVKRLECGIGEVDRLLGGGLVPGGVILFGGEPGIGKSTLLLQIAEGFAERHGQVLYVSGEESAAQIKLRASRLNVSSDELYVLSEQSMHRIIAAVEKINPSLLIIDSIQTTLSEDVPGEAGSVRQMRESSAELTRLTKGRKMATFLVGHITKGGAFAGPKTVEHLVDVAIYLEGNRGEDVRILRSVKNRFGSTDEVAVFQMQASGLKAITDPSRFFLAEHQDDPRPGTVIVPILEGTRPILVELQALVSPTGGYGVPQRRCSGLDYNRILLLLAVIERRLGVNTSGADVY
;
A
#
# COMPACT_ATOMS: atom_id res chain seq x y z
N MET A 1 30.69 24.05 -24.36
CA MET A 1 29.44 24.16 -25.13
C MET A 1 29.58 23.33 -26.40
N ALA A 2 29.09 22.10 -26.36
CA ALA A 2 28.96 21.27 -27.55
C ALA A 2 27.56 21.49 -28.16
N TYR A 3 27.43 21.21 -29.45
CA TYR A 3 26.17 21.24 -30.19
C TYR A 3 25.89 19.83 -30.70
N ARG A 4 24.66 19.36 -30.52
CA ARG A 4 24.22 18.04 -30.99
C ARG A 4 23.16 18.22 -32.07
N CYS A 5 23.28 17.51 -33.19
CA CYS A 5 22.20 17.42 -34.17
C CYS A 5 21.03 16.61 -33.59
N SER A 6 19.83 17.20 -33.52
CA SER A 6 18.60 16.58 -33.03
C SER A 6 18.12 15.42 -33.90
N HIS A 7 18.56 15.35 -35.16
CA HIS A 7 18.13 14.32 -36.11
C HIS A 7 19.04 13.09 -36.13
N CYS A 8 20.37 13.27 -36.18
CA CYS A 8 21.31 12.15 -36.29
C CYS A 8 22.30 12.02 -35.13
N GLY A 9 22.24 12.90 -34.12
CA GLY A 9 23.10 12.84 -32.95
C GLY A 9 24.54 13.32 -33.16
N TYR A 10 24.90 13.82 -34.34
CA TYR A 10 26.25 14.33 -34.62
C TYR A 10 26.63 15.48 -33.66
N ARG A 11 27.81 15.38 -33.03
CA ARG A 11 28.33 16.35 -32.06
C ARG A 11 29.38 17.26 -32.69
N SER A 12 29.31 18.55 -32.39
CA SER A 12 30.25 19.57 -32.86
C SER A 12 30.54 20.61 -31.77
N VAL A 13 31.74 21.16 -31.76
CA VAL A 13 32.12 22.30 -30.89
C VAL A 13 31.75 23.66 -31.50
N LYS A 14 31.30 23.70 -32.75
CA LYS A 14 30.84 24.91 -33.46
C LYS A 14 29.44 24.70 -34.02
N TRP A 15 28.62 25.74 -34.00
CA TRP A 15 27.32 25.72 -34.65
C TRP A 15 27.50 25.70 -36.17
N PHE A 16 26.86 24.74 -36.81
CA PHE A 16 26.77 24.67 -38.27
C PHE A 16 25.29 24.79 -38.67
N GLY A 17 24.98 25.63 -39.66
CA GLY A 17 23.60 25.75 -40.16
C GLY A 17 23.04 24.46 -40.76
N LYS A 18 23.93 23.58 -41.25
CA LYS A 18 23.63 22.28 -41.84
C LYS A 18 24.45 21.18 -41.15
N CYS A 19 23.82 20.07 -40.80
CA CYS A 19 24.51 18.92 -40.24
C CYS A 19 25.47 18.29 -41.27
N PRO A 20 26.78 18.17 -40.97
CA PRO A 20 27.73 17.56 -41.89
C PRO A 20 27.57 16.04 -42.01
N ASN A 21 26.82 15.40 -41.09
CA ASN A 21 26.58 13.96 -41.09
C ASN A 21 25.29 13.58 -41.85
N CYS A 22 24.14 14.16 -41.49
CA CYS A 22 22.86 13.82 -42.13
C CYS A 22 22.39 14.82 -43.19
N GLY A 23 23.06 15.96 -43.34
CA GLY A 23 22.71 16.96 -44.34
C GLY A 23 21.48 17.82 -44.00
N GLU A 24 20.86 17.63 -42.84
CA GLU A 24 19.68 18.40 -42.43
C GLU A 24 20.03 19.80 -41.90
N TRP A 25 19.15 20.77 -42.20
CA TRP A 25 19.31 22.17 -41.81
C TRP A 25 18.66 22.46 -40.44
N GLU A 26 19.21 23.41 -39.69
CA GLU A 26 18.66 23.90 -38.41
C GLU A 26 18.45 22.83 -37.32
N THR A 27 19.15 21.70 -37.41
CA THR A 27 19.00 20.59 -36.47
C THR A 27 19.94 20.64 -35.28
N PHE A 28 20.91 21.56 -35.23
CA PHE A 28 21.80 21.64 -34.07
C PHE A 28 21.08 22.23 -32.85
N VAL A 29 21.27 21.62 -31.69
CA VAL A 29 20.81 22.15 -30.39
C VAL A 29 22.01 22.25 -29.46
N VAL A 30 21.99 23.23 -28.55
CA VAL A 30 23.04 23.39 -27.54
C VAL A 30 22.97 22.20 -26.58
N GLU A 31 24.03 21.41 -26.57
CA GLU A 31 24.23 20.34 -25.59
C GLU A 31 24.73 21.02 -24.31
N LYS A 32 23.83 21.17 -23.34
CA LYS A 32 24.22 21.55 -21.98
C LYS A 32 25.07 20.41 -21.43
N ASP A 33 26.27 20.73 -20.94
CA ASP A 33 27.01 19.83 -20.06
C ASP A 33 26.21 19.73 -18.76
N GLU A 34 25.14 18.92 -18.78
CA GLU A 34 24.74 18.28 -17.54
C GLU A 34 25.89 17.34 -17.23
N GLN A 35 26.76 17.79 -16.31
CA GLN A 35 27.46 16.85 -15.47
C GLN A 35 26.35 15.98 -14.88
N THR A 36 26.16 14.82 -15.50
CA THR A 36 25.52 13.70 -14.84
C THR A 36 26.44 13.37 -13.68
N GLU A 37 26.27 14.10 -12.56
CA GLU A 37 26.47 13.48 -11.25
C GLU A 37 25.82 12.11 -11.36
N ASP A 38 26.58 11.09 -11.00
CA ASP A 38 26.12 9.71 -11.11
C ASP A 38 24.96 9.53 -10.13
N ARG A 39 23.75 9.92 -10.56
CA ARG A 39 22.49 9.89 -9.80
C ARG A 39 22.14 8.47 -9.33
N SER A 40 22.94 7.47 -9.74
CA SER A 40 22.83 6.07 -9.37
C SER A 40 23.53 5.72 -8.05
N TRP A 41 24.51 6.52 -7.60
CA TRP A 41 25.30 6.18 -6.41
C TRP A 41 24.59 6.58 -5.12
N ILE A 42 24.20 5.59 -4.32
CA ILE A 42 23.52 5.78 -3.02
C ILE A 42 24.48 6.29 -1.93
N GLY A 43 25.78 6.40 -2.23
CA GLY A 43 26.76 7.00 -1.32
C GLY A 43 27.42 6.04 -0.34
N GLU A 44 27.17 4.73 -0.42
CA GLU A 44 27.77 3.75 0.50
C GLU A 44 29.14 3.27 0.02
N GLU A 45 30.11 3.20 0.94
CA GLU A 45 31.42 2.62 0.66
C GLU A 45 31.31 1.09 0.46
N VAL A 46 32.11 0.55 -0.46
CA VAL A 46 32.17 -0.89 -0.69
C VAL A 46 32.88 -1.55 0.48
N LEU A 47 32.11 -2.20 1.36
CA LEU A 47 32.60 -2.94 2.51
C LEU A 47 32.33 -4.44 2.36
N PRO A 48 33.24 -5.32 2.79
CA PRO A 48 32.93 -6.74 2.89
C PRO A 48 31.84 -6.95 3.94
N ILE A 49 30.95 -7.92 3.72
CA ILE A 49 29.80 -8.18 4.61
C ILE A 49 30.20 -8.36 6.08
N SER A 50 31.41 -8.87 6.35
CA SER A 50 31.95 -9.07 7.70
C SER A 50 32.36 -7.78 8.43
N ARG A 51 32.48 -6.66 7.72
CA ARG A 51 32.78 -5.33 8.26
C ARG A 51 31.58 -4.40 8.29
N ILE A 52 30.43 -4.86 7.76
CA ILE A 52 29.18 -4.12 7.90
C ILE A 52 28.75 -4.29 9.35
N ASP A 53 28.85 -3.22 10.13
CA ASP A 53 28.29 -3.20 11.47
C ASP A 53 26.78 -3.39 11.34
N LEU A 54 26.27 -4.46 11.95
CA LEU A 54 24.83 -4.72 12.01
C LEU A 54 24.09 -3.67 12.83
N GLY A 55 24.84 -2.77 13.50
CA GLY A 55 24.42 -1.60 14.27
C GLY A 55 22.92 -1.42 14.19
N ASP A 56 22.22 -1.90 15.24
CA ASP A 56 20.79 -2.16 15.24
C ASP A 56 20.09 -1.15 14.34
N VAL A 57 19.63 -1.60 13.16
CA VAL A 57 18.82 -0.76 12.28
C VAL A 57 17.58 -0.42 13.10
N LYS A 58 17.64 0.73 13.77
CA LYS A 58 16.70 1.08 14.81
C LYS A 58 15.38 1.37 14.14
N ARG A 59 14.46 0.41 14.25
CA ARG A 59 13.12 0.56 13.70
C ARG A 59 12.42 1.71 14.40
N LEU A 60 11.73 2.50 13.61
CA LEU A 60 10.96 3.64 14.07
C LEU A 60 9.51 3.22 14.18
N GLU A 61 9.02 3.05 15.40
CA GLU A 61 7.62 2.71 15.65
C GLU A 61 6.70 3.81 15.10
N CYS A 62 5.68 3.42 14.33
CA CYS A 62 4.69 4.32 13.75
C CYS A 62 3.59 4.73 14.74
N GLY A 63 3.54 4.07 15.90
CA GLY A 63 2.61 4.41 16.98
C GLY A 63 1.30 3.65 16.94
N ILE A 64 1.14 2.70 16.01
CA ILE A 64 0.00 1.79 15.93
C ILE A 64 0.55 0.37 16.02
N GLY A 65 0.41 -0.26 17.20
CA GLY A 65 1.06 -1.55 17.49
C GLY A 65 0.77 -2.68 16.50
N GLU A 66 -0.45 -2.77 15.95
CA GLU A 66 -0.76 -3.76 14.91
C GLU A 66 0.00 -3.49 13.59
N VAL A 67 0.19 -2.22 13.22
CA VAL A 67 0.98 -1.83 12.04
C VAL A 67 2.47 -2.10 12.31
N ASP A 68 2.97 -1.71 13.49
CA ASP A 68 4.35 -1.97 13.88
C ASP A 68 4.67 -3.46 13.84
N ARG A 69 3.81 -4.32 14.39
CA ARG A 69 3.94 -5.79 14.30
C ARG A 69 3.99 -6.26 12.85
N LEU A 70 3.04 -5.81 12.03
CA LEU A 70 2.96 -6.20 10.62
C LEU A 70 4.22 -5.79 9.83
N LEU A 71 4.86 -4.68 10.19
CA LEU A 71 6.11 -4.21 9.58
C LEU A 71 7.37 -4.83 10.21
N GLY A 72 7.23 -5.76 11.16
CA GLY A 72 8.35 -6.44 11.83
C GLY A 72 8.97 -5.63 12.97
N GLY A 73 8.18 -4.80 13.66
CA GLY A 73 8.60 -3.96 14.79
C GLY A 73 8.74 -2.47 14.47
N GLY A 74 8.17 -2.00 13.36
CA GLY A 74 8.19 -0.59 12.94
C GLY A 74 8.86 -0.33 11.60
N LEU A 75 8.98 0.95 11.24
CA LEU A 75 9.51 1.42 9.96
C LEU A 75 11.04 1.36 9.94
N VAL A 76 11.59 0.93 8.81
CA VAL A 76 13.04 0.89 8.59
C VAL A 76 13.50 2.18 7.91
N PRO A 77 14.46 2.93 8.49
CA PRO A 77 15.10 4.05 7.81
C PRO A 77 15.68 3.66 6.44
N GLY A 78 15.37 4.43 5.39
CA GLY A 78 15.71 4.08 4.00
C GLY A 78 14.76 3.09 3.33
N GLY A 79 13.74 2.60 4.06
CA GLY A 79 12.76 1.64 3.55
C GLY A 79 11.60 2.31 2.82
N VAL A 80 11.22 1.72 1.69
CA VAL A 80 10.04 2.15 0.91
C VAL A 80 8.90 1.15 1.08
N ILE A 81 7.73 1.64 1.48
CA ILE A 81 6.52 0.86 1.72
C ILE A 81 5.44 1.25 0.70
N LEU A 82 5.02 0.32 -0.14
CA LEU A 82 3.84 0.47 -0.98
C LEU A 82 2.59 0.17 -0.14
N PHE A 83 1.67 1.12 -0.06
CA PHE A 83 0.37 0.95 0.58
C PHE A 83 -0.76 0.89 -0.45
N GLY A 84 -1.19 -0.32 -0.75
CA GLY A 84 -2.25 -0.63 -1.72
C GLY A 84 -3.64 -0.77 -1.10
N GLY A 85 -4.67 -0.61 -1.93
CA GLY A 85 -6.06 -0.88 -1.55
C GLY A 85 -7.09 -0.18 -2.43
N GLU A 86 -8.34 -0.63 -2.39
CA GLU A 86 -9.42 0.00 -3.15
C GLU A 86 -9.62 1.48 -2.74
N PRO A 87 -10.05 2.37 -3.65
CA PRO A 87 -10.48 3.72 -3.31
C PRO A 87 -11.57 3.70 -2.23
N GLY A 88 -11.44 4.56 -1.22
CA GLY A 88 -12.40 4.67 -0.12
C GLY A 88 -12.27 3.61 1.00
N ILE A 89 -11.31 2.67 0.90
CA ILE A 89 -11.15 1.61 1.91
C ILE A 89 -10.61 2.13 3.28
N GLY A 90 -9.96 3.30 3.28
CA GLY A 90 -9.41 3.93 4.48
C GLY A 90 -7.90 4.17 4.49
N LYS A 91 -7.21 4.08 3.33
CA LYS A 91 -5.74 4.26 3.24
C LYS A 91 -5.25 5.60 3.80
N SER A 92 -5.77 6.71 3.28
CA SER A 92 -5.41 8.06 3.73
C SER A 92 -5.78 8.30 5.20
N THR A 93 -6.87 7.67 5.68
CA THR A 93 -7.26 7.69 7.09
C THR A 93 -6.19 7.05 7.97
N LEU A 94 -5.75 5.83 7.62
CA LEU A 94 -4.72 5.12 8.38
C LEU A 94 -3.38 5.86 8.30
N LEU A 95 -3.02 6.40 7.14
CA LEU A 95 -1.78 7.15 6.96
C LEU A 95 -1.74 8.43 7.78
N LEU A 96 -2.85 9.16 7.91
CA LEU A 96 -2.91 10.33 8.79
C LEU A 96 -2.73 9.94 10.27
N GLN A 97 -3.31 8.82 10.70
CA GLN A 97 -3.12 8.30 12.05
C GLN A 97 -1.67 7.83 12.30
N ILE A 98 -1.07 7.17 11.31
CA ILE A 98 0.36 6.80 11.32
C ILE A 98 1.24 8.05 11.37
N ALA A 99 0.91 9.07 10.57
CA ALA A 99 1.66 10.31 10.50
C ALA A 99 1.67 11.03 11.86
N GLU A 100 0.51 11.13 12.53
CA GLU A 100 0.42 11.70 13.88
C GLU A 100 1.26 10.92 14.88
N GLY A 101 1.05 9.60 14.96
CA GLY A 101 1.76 8.76 15.93
C GLY A 101 3.27 8.75 15.69
N PHE A 102 3.70 8.77 14.43
CA PHE A 102 5.11 8.89 14.10
C PHE A 102 5.66 10.27 14.45
N ALA A 103 4.92 11.34 14.16
CA ALA A 103 5.35 12.70 14.41
C ALA A 103 5.59 12.97 15.90
N GLU A 104 4.70 12.49 16.77
CA GLU A 104 4.84 12.58 18.23
C GLU A 104 6.11 11.91 18.78
N ARG A 105 6.62 10.87 18.09
CA ARG A 105 7.73 10.03 18.57
C ARG A 105 9.08 10.39 17.96
N HIS A 106 9.09 10.71 16.66
CA HIS A 106 10.30 10.82 15.85
C HIS A 106 10.44 12.17 15.13
N GLY A 107 9.49 13.08 15.29
CA GLY A 107 9.56 14.44 14.74
C GLY A 107 8.98 14.58 13.34
N GLN A 108 9.68 15.30 12.46
CA GLN A 108 9.09 15.85 11.23
C GLN A 108 8.57 14.78 10.25
N VAL A 109 7.31 14.92 9.84
CA VAL A 109 6.63 14.10 8.82
C VAL A 109 6.16 15.00 7.68
N LEU A 110 6.39 14.57 6.42
CA LEU A 110 5.87 15.26 5.24
C LEU A 110 4.82 14.41 4.54
N TYR A 111 3.56 14.87 4.57
CA TYR A 111 2.45 14.29 3.83
C TYR A 111 2.25 15.07 2.52
N VAL A 112 2.52 14.41 1.40
CA VAL A 112 2.33 14.96 0.05
C VAL A 112 1.10 14.36 -0.58
N SER A 113 0.24 15.20 -1.15
CA SER A 113 -0.95 14.78 -1.88
C SER A 113 -1.06 15.47 -3.23
N GLY A 114 -1.22 14.69 -4.29
CA GLY A 114 -1.52 15.23 -5.62
C GLY A 114 -3.02 15.26 -5.96
N GLU A 115 -3.86 14.60 -5.16
CA GLU A 115 -5.32 14.49 -5.38
C GLU A 115 -6.11 15.52 -4.58
N GLU A 116 -5.73 15.72 -3.31
CA GLU A 116 -6.46 16.56 -2.36
C GLU A 116 -5.69 17.83 -1.98
N SER A 117 -6.44 18.90 -1.74
CA SER A 117 -5.93 20.16 -1.20
C SER A 117 -5.58 20.04 0.29
N ALA A 118 -4.64 20.85 0.76
CA ALA A 118 -4.26 20.92 2.17
C ALA A 118 -5.47 21.19 3.10
N ALA A 119 -6.45 21.98 2.65
CA ALA A 119 -7.67 22.23 3.39
C ALA A 119 -8.54 20.97 3.56
N GLN A 120 -8.68 20.15 2.52
CA GLN A 120 -9.40 18.87 2.59
C GLN A 120 -8.70 17.88 3.52
N ILE A 121 -7.37 17.81 3.44
CA ILE A 121 -6.57 16.97 4.33
C ILE A 121 -6.75 17.44 5.78
N LYS A 122 -6.70 18.76 6.04
CA LYS A 122 -6.89 19.31 7.38
C LYS A 122 -8.28 18.99 7.95
N LEU A 123 -9.34 19.04 7.14
CA LEU A 123 -10.69 18.63 7.57
C LEU A 123 -10.73 17.17 8.05
N ARG A 124 -10.07 16.26 7.32
CA ARG A 124 -9.97 14.85 7.73
C ARG A 124 -9.11 14.69 8.98
N ALA A 125 -7.95 15.35 9.02
CA ALA A 125 -7.05 15.35 10.16
C ALA A 125 -7.77 15.80 11.45
N SER A 126 -8.54 16.89 11.40
CA SER A 126 -9.33 17.38 12.52
C SER A 126 -10.35 16.35 13.03
N ARG A 127 -11.02 15.61 12.14
CA ARG A 127 -11.94 14.52 12.54
C ARG A 127 -11.22 13.37 13.23
N LEU A 128 -9.98 13.11 12.85
CA LEU A 128 -9.13 12.06 13.41
C LEU A 128 -8.34 12.51 14.64
N ASN A 129 -8.56 13.75 15.12
CA ASN A 129 -7.78 14.40 16.18
C ASN A 129 -6.26 14.44 15.89
N VAL A 130 -5.90 14.58 14.62
CA VAL A 130 -4.52 14.75 14.16
C VAL A 130 -4.16 16.23 14.20
N SER A 131 -3.21 16.58 15.06
CA SER A 131 -2.89 17.97 15.39
C SER A 131 -1.40 18.26 15.62
N SER A 132 -0.51 17.31 15.35
CA SER A 132 0.93 17.51 15.50
C SER A 132 1.45 18.69 14.68
N ASP A 133 2.24 19.55 15.33
CA ASP A 133 2.95 20.67 14.70
C ASP A 133 4.11 20.19 13.80
N GLU A 134 4.53 18.93 13.97
CA GLU A 134 5.59 18.27 13.19
C GLU A 134 5.05 17.58 11.93
N LEU A 135 3.74 17.61 11.70
CA LEU A 135 3.09 17.08 10.49
C LEU A 135 2.91 18.17 9.44
N TYR A 136 3.77 18.18 8.42
CA TYR A 136 3.70 19.09 7.29
C TYR A 136 2.87 18.48 6.15
N VAL A 137 2.05 19.31 5.50
CA VAL A 137 1.23 18.90 4.36
C VAL A 137 1.60 19.71 3.12
N LEU A 138 1.81 19.04 1.99
CA LEU A 138 2.08 19.64 0.69
C LEU A 138 1.09 19.11 -0.36
N SER A 139 0.35 20.00 -1.02
CA SER A 139 -0.47 19.63 -2.18
C SER A 139 0.32 19.89 -3.46
N GLU A 140 0.97 18.86 -4.02
CA GLU A 140 1.86 18.99 -5.17
C GLU A 140 1.96 17.69 -5.96
N GLN A 141 2.16 17.81 -7.27
CA GLN A 141 2.27 16.71 -8.22
C GLN A 141 3.70 16.61 -8.82
N SER A 142 4.42 17.73 -8.95
CA SER A 142 5.77 17.76 -9.52
C SER A 142 6.80 17.13 -8.58
N MET A 143 7.50 16.10 -9.05
CA MET A 143 8.56 15.42 -8.30
C MET A 143 9.67 16.39 -7.88
N HIS A 144 10.07 17.31 -8.76
CA HIS A 144 11.11 18.31 -8.46
C HIS A 144 10.74 19.16 -7.23
N ARG A 145 9.49 19.59 -7.13
CA ARG A 145 9.00 20.38 -5.99
C ARG A 145 8.85 19.56 -4.72
N ILE A 146 8.45 18.29 -4.85
CA ILE A 146 8.41 17.34 -3.74
C ILE A 146 9.81 17.14 -3.16
N ILE A 147 10.81 16.91 -4.01
CA ILE A 147 12.22 16.80 -3.59
C ILE A 147 12.65 18.07 -2.87
N ALA A 148 12.45 19.26 -3.45
CA ALA A 148 12.80 20.53 -2.82
C ALA A 148 12.15 20.73 -1.43
N ALA A 149 10.90 20.28 -1.25
CA ALA A 149 10.23 20.31 0.05
C ALA A 149 10.86 19.34 1.05
N VAL A 150 11.23 18.12 0.61
CA VAL A 150 11.97 17.15 1.43
C VAL A 150 13.32 17.73 1.86
N GLU A 151 14.05 18.43 0.99
CA GLU A 151 15.34 19.01 1.35
C GLU A 151 15.20 20.12 2.39
N LYS A 152 14.13 20.91 2.30
CA LYS A 152 13.84 22.01 3.22
C LYS A 152 13.38 21.53 4.60
N ILE A 153 12.51 20.53 4.64
CA ILE A 153 11.87 20.04 5.86
C ILE A 153 12.74 18.97 6.54
N ASN A 154 13.51 18.20 5.77
CA ASN A 154 14.30 17.06 6.23
C ASN A 154 13.49 16.05 7.08
N PRO A 155 12.35 15.52 6.57
CA PRO A 155 11.46 14.66 7.33
C PRO A 155 12.06 13.27 7.58
N SER A 156 11.68 12.66 8.70
CA SER A 156 12.00 11.24 9.00
C SER A 156 11.00 10.27 8.35
N LEU A 157 9.81 10.75 8.00
CA LEU A 157 8.78 10.00 7.28
C LEU A 157 8.19 10.86 6.14
N LEU A 158 8.18 10.29 4.93
CA LEU A 158 7.54 10.84 3.75
C LEU A 158 6.32 10.00 3.37
N ILE A 159 5.18 10.63 3.12
CA ILE A 159 3.96 9.97 2.63
C ILE A 159 3.58 10.58 1.29
N ILE A 160 3.43 9.76 0.25
CA ILE A 160 3.00 10.17 -1.10
C ILE A 160 1.62 9.58 -1.39
N ASP A 161 0.58 10.39 -1.29
CA ASP A 161 -0.84 10.03 -1.53
C ASP A 161 -1.41 10.76 -2.76
N SER A 162 -1.25 10.26 -3.99
CA SER A 162 -0.84 8.92 -4.38
C SER A 162 0.24 8.93 -5.47
N ILE A 163 0.95 7.81 -5.64
CA ILE A 163 2.00 7.69 -6.67
C ILE A 163 1.45 7.87 -8.09
N GLN A 164 0.15 7.62 -8.30
CA GLN A 164 -0.53 7.87 -9.58
C GLN A 164 -0.51 9.36 -9.95
N THR A 165 -0.51 10.26 -8.97
CA THR A 165 -0.56 11.71 -9.22
C THR A 165 0.81 12.37 -9.28
N THR A 166 1.87 11.65 -8.94
CA THR A 166 3.23 12.17 -9.00
C THR A 166 3.75 12.15 -10.43
N LEU A 167 4.37 13.26 -10.84
CA LEU A 167 4.91 13.49 -12.17
C LEU A 167 6.42 13.71 -12.08
N SER A 168 7.20 12.82 -12.71
CA SER A 168 8.63 13.01 -12.95
C SER A 168 8.84 13.69 -14.30
N GLU A 169 9.67 14.74 -14.33
CA GLU A 169 9.98 15.51 -15.54
C GLU A 169 10.97 14.76 -16.46
N ASP A 170 11.69 13.77 -15.92
CA ASP A 170 12.68 12.97 -16.64
C ASP A 170 12.04 12.02 -17.69
N VAL A 171 10.72 11.83 -17.61
CA VAL A 171 9.99 10.89 -18.47
C VAL A 171 8.77 11.56 -19.09
N PRO A 172 8.59 11.52 -20.43
CA PRO A 172 7.36 11.99 -21.05
C PRO A 172 6.21 11.02 -20.75
N GLY A 173 5.05 11.57 -20.39
CA GLY A 173 3.82 10.81 -20.16
C GLY A 173 2.87 11.52 -19.22
N GLU A 174 1.61 11.07 -19.21
CA GLU A 174 0.60 11.56 -18.27
C GLU A 174 0.73 10.88 -16.90
N ALA A 175 0.26 11.59 -15.86
CA ALA A 175 0.16 11.08 -14.51
C ALA A 175 -0.65 9.76 -14.50
N GLY A 176 -0.19 8.79 -13.73
CA GLY A 176 -0.83 7.48 -13.63
C GLY A 176 -0.45 6.50 -14.74
N SER A 177 0.34 6.93 -15.75
CA SER A 177 0.93 5.99 -16.70
C SER A 177 1.95 5.09 -15.99
N VAL A 178 2.06 3.83 -16.44
CA VAL A 178 2.97 2.82 -15.84
C VAL A 178 4.40 3.30 -15.81
N ARG A 179 4.82 3.99 -16.88
CA ARG A 179 6.17 4.51 -17.02
C ARG A 179 6.44 5.62 -16.00
N GLN A 180 5.51 6.57 -15.85
CA GLN A 180 5.59 7.63 -14.83
C GLN A 180 5.62 7.06 -13.41
N MET A 181 4.76 6.08 -13.10
CA MET A 181 4.74 5.45 -11.77
C MET A 181 6.05 4.72 -11.46
N ARG A 182 6.62 3.99 -12.44
CA ARG A 182 7.90 3.29 -12.26
C ARG A 182 9.05 4.26 -12.02
N GLU A 183 9.16 5.32 -12.82
CA GLU A 183 10.23 6.30 -12.65
C GLU A 183 10.08 7.05 -11.32
N SER A 184 8.89 7.56 -11.02
CA SER A 184 8.61 8.27 -9.78
C SER A 184 8.91 7.39 -8.56
N SER A 185 8.56 6.10 -8.61
CA SER A 185 8.89 5.16 -7.52
C SER A 185 10.40 4.94 -7.39
N ALA A 186 11.13 4.83 -8.50
CA ALA A 186 12.58 4.65 -8.48
C ALA A 186 13.30 5.89 -7.94
N GLU A 187 12.88 7.08 -8.34
CA GLU A 187 13.39 8.36 -7.87
C GLU A 187 13.13 8.56 -6.37
N LEU A 188 11.89 8.31 -5.92
CA LEU A 188 11.55 8.33 -4.49
C LEU A 188 12.33 7.28 -3.70
N THR A 189 12.58 6.10 -4.27
CA THR A 189 13.40 5.07 -3.61
C THR A 189 14.84 5.54 -3.42
N ARG A 190 15.45 6.17 -4.42
CA ARG A 190 16.80 6.76 -4.31
C ARG A 190 16.81 7.86 -3.23
N LEU A 191 15.83 8.76 -3.26
CA LEU A 191 15.69 9.84 -2.28
C LEU A 191 15.55 9.30 -0.85
N THR A 192 14.70 8.29 -0.68
CA THR A 192 14.42 7.63 0.61
C THR A 192 15.69 7.03 1.21
N LYS A 193 16.44 6.27 0.41
CA LYS A 193 17.70 5.64 0.84
C LYS A 193 18.80 6.66 1.13
N GLY A 194 18.99 7.63 0.24
CA GLY A 194 20.02 8.67 0.41
C GLY A 194 19.78 9.55 1.64
N ARG A 195 18.52 9.82 2.00
CA ARG A 195 18.14 10.61 3.17
C ARG A 195 17.94 9.78 4.45
N LYS A 196 18.01 8.44 4.36
CA LYS A 196 17.72 7.51 5.46
C LYS A 196 16.36 7.78 6.14
N MET A 197 15.37 8.19 5.37
CA MET A 197 13.98 8.36 5.84
C MET A 197 13.12 7.14 5.48
N ALA A 198 11.98 6.94 6.12
CA ALA A 198 10.99 5.96 5.66
C ALA A 198 10.00 6.63 4.69
N THR A 199 9.52 5.90 3.68
CA THR A 199 8.56 6.45 2.70
C THR A 199 7.39 5.53 2.46
N PHE A 200 6.15 6.06 2.58
CA PHE A 200 4.93 5.40 2.10
C PHE A 200 4.56 5.89 0.69
N LEU A 201 4.33 4.95 -0.22
CA LEU A 201 3.78 5.21 -1.55
C LEU A 201 2.35 4.67 -1.60
N VAL A 202 1.35 5.52 -1.75
CA VAL A 202 -0.04 5.06 -1.85
C VAL A 202 -0.35 4.65 -3.28
N GLY A 203 -0.93 3.47 -3.45
CA GLY A 203 -1.38 2.96 -4.74
C GLY A 203 -2.85 2.53 -4.72
N HIS A 204 -3.66 3.09 -5.62
CA HIS A 204 -5.04 2.65 -5.86
C HIS A 204 -5.12 1.36 -6.69
N ILE A 205 -5.94 0.41 -6.25
CA ILE A 205 -6.35 -0.77 -7.04
C ILE A 205 -7.71 -0.47 -7.70
N THR A 206 -7.85 -0.70 -9.01
CA THR A 206 -9.13 -0.60 -9.71
C THR A 206 -9.80 -1.98 -9.87
N LYS A 207 -11.13 -2.00 -9.89
CA LYS A 207 -12.00 -3.21 -9.82
C LYS A 207 -11.85 -4.24 -10.95
N GLY A 208 -11.05 -3.95 -11.98
CA GLY A 208 -10.86 -4.85 -13.12
C GLY A 208 -9.66 -5.78 -13.00
N GLY A 209 -8.80 -5.63 -11.97
CA GLY A 209 -7.49 -6.30 -11.91
C GLY A 209 -6.53 -5.95 -13.06
N ALA A 210 -7.01 -5.23 -14.07
CA ALA A 210 -6.36 -4.83 -15.30
C ALA A 210 -6.34 -3.30 -15.41
N PHE A 211 -5.75 -2.64 -14.41
CA PHE A 211 -4.88 -1.51 -14.69
C PHE A 211 -3.52 -1.95 -14.18
N ALA A 212 -2.47 -1.67 -14.95
CA ALA A 212 -1.09 -2.04 -14.67
C ALA A 212 -0.67 -1.56 -13.28
N GLY A 213 -0.99 -2.41 -12.30
CA GLY A 213 -1.41 -1.95 -10.98
C GLY A 213 -0.24 -1.77 -10.03
N PRO A 214 -0.53 -1.63 -8.73
CA PRO A 214 0.49 -1.63 -7.68
C PRO A 214 1.48 -2.80 -7.79
N LYS A 215 1.11 -3.96 -8.38
CA LYS A 215 2.04 -5.05 -8.75
C LYS A 215 3.26 -4.61 -9.57
N THR A 216 3.10 -3.57 -10.39
CA THR A 216 4.17 -3.00 -11.20
C THR A 216 5.23 -2.28 -10.35
N VAL A 217 4.79 -1.71 -9.23
CA VAL A 217 5.63 -0.99 -8.26
C VAL A 217 6.04 -1.92 -7.10
N GLU A 218 5.29 -2.99 -6.86
CA GLU A 218 5.52 -3.98 -5.79
C GLU A 218 6.93 -4.58 -5.85
N HIS A 219 7.47 -4.81 -7.05
CA HIS A 219 8.84 -5.28 -7.20
C HIS A 219 9.91 -4.23 -6.88
N LEU A 220 9.58 -2.94 -7.01
CA LEU A 220 10.49 -1.81 -6.82
C LEU A 220 10.62 -1.37 -5.36
N VAL A 221 9.62 -1.66 -4.52
CA VAL A 221 9.60 -1.29 -3.10
C VAL A 221 10.19 -2.37 -2.19
N ASP A 222 10.49 -2.04 -0.94
CA ASP A 222 11.01 -3.01 0.02
C ASP A 222 9.91 -3.77 0.76
N VAL A 223 8.79 -3.09 1.02
CA VAL A 223 7.59 -3.66 1.66
C VAL A 223 6.36 -3.31 0.82
N ALA A 224 5.42 -4.24 0.69
CA ALA A 224 4.11 -4.01 0.09
C ALA A 224 3.02 -4.53 1.02
N ILE A 225 2.11 -3.62 1.39
CA ILE A 225 0.97 -3.88 2.28
C ILE A 225 -0.33 -3.48 1.58
N TYR A 226 -1.40 -4.24 1.83
CA TYR A 226 -2.70 -4.02 1.22
C TYR A 226 -3.78 -3.91 2.28
N LEU A 227 -4.58 -2.83 2.23
CA LEU A 227 -5.79 -2.69 3.03
C LEU A 227 -6.98 -3.24 2.24
N GLU A 228 -7.54 -4.32 2.77
CA GLU A 228 -8.65 -5.08 2.21
C GLU A 228 -9.89 -4.95 3.11
N GLY A 229 -11.07 -5.11 2.54
CA GLY A 229 -12.33 -5.13 3.29
C GLY A 229 -13.53 -5.08 2.36
N ASN A 230 -14.63 -5.69 2.80
CA ASN A 230 -15.86 -5.76 2.02
C ASN A 230 -16.68 -4.48 2.18
N ARG A 231 -17.44 -4.14 1.14
CA ARG A 231 -18.41 -3.03 1.19
C ARG A 231 -19.56 -3.41 2.11
N GLY A 232 -19.79 -2.61 3.15
CA GLY A 232 -20.88 -2.81 4.13
C GLY A 232 -20.41 -3.43 5.44
N GLU A 233 -19.19 -3.96 5.50
CA GLU A 233 -18.54 -4.35 6.76
C GLU A 233 -17.71 -3.18 7.27
N ASP A 234 -17.58 -3.06 8.60
CA ASP A 234 -16.71 -2.06 9.23
C ASP A 234 -15.28 -2.57 9.42
N VAL A 235 -15.05 -3.88 9.24
CA VAL A 235 -13.75 -4.50 9.42
C VAL A 235 -12.87 -4.27 8.19
N ARG A 236 -11.60 -3.96 8.44
CA ARG A 236 -10.55 -3.82 7.42
C ARG A 236 -9.36 -4.69 7.82
N ILE A 237 -8.81 -5.40 6.86
CA ILE A 237 -7.66 -6.29 7.04
C ILE A 237 -6.48 -5.67 6.31
N LEU A 238 -5.42 -5.37 7.05
CA LEU A 238 -4.14 -4.96 6.50
C LEU A 238 -3.24 -6.18 6.42
N ARG A 239 -2.78 -6.52 5.21
CA ARG A 239 -1.95 -7.69 4.94
C ARG A 239 -0.61 -7.28 4.33
N SER A 240 0.47 -7.91 4.76
CA SER A 240 1.75 -7.84 4.04
C SER A 240 1.81 -8.89 2.94
N VAL A 241 2.19 -8.50 1.72
CA VAL A 241 2.45 -9.48 0.64
C VAL A 241 3.94 -9.56 0.28
N LYS A 242 4.68 -8.50 0.63
CA LYS A 242 6.13 -8.43 0.46
C LYS A 242 6.69 -7.71 1.66
N ASN A 243 7.65 -8.31 2.33
CA ASN A 243 8.33 -7.66 3.44
C ASN A 243 9.81 -8.09 3.45
N ARG A 244 10.71 -7.21 3.01
CA ARG A 244 12.16 -7.47 3.11
C ARG A 244 12.69 -7.37 4.54
N PHE A 245 11.89 -6.82 5.46
CA PHE A 245 12.28 -6.54 6.83
C PHE A 245 11.51 -7.38 7.85
N GLY A 246 10.70 -8.35 7.44
CA GLY A 246 9.84 -9.11 8.35
C GLY A 246 9.07 -10.20 7.65
N SER A 247 8.12 -10.81 8.36
CA SER A 247 7.25 -11.85 7.79
C SER A 247 6.20 -11.24 6.85
N THR A 248 5.82 -12.02 5.84
CA THR A 248 4.65 -11.74 4.99
C THR A 248 3.37 -12.34 5.55
N ASP A 249 3.47 -13.22 6.54
CA ASP A 249 2.30 -13.94 7.07
C ASP A 249 1.57 -13.18 8.18
N GLU A 250 2.02 -11.96 8.48
CA GLU A 250 1.43 -11.09 9.50
C GLU A 250 0.23 -10.31 8.94
N VAL A 251 -0.81 -10.23 9.77
CA VAL A 251 -2.05 -9.55 9.44
C VAL A 251 -2.46 -8.66 10.60
N ALA A 252 -2.89 -7.44 10.27
CA ALA A 252 -3.44 -6.48 11.22
C ALA A 252 -4.92 -6.23 10.91
N VAL A 253 -5.76 -6.24 11.93
CA VAL A 253 -7.21 -6.10 11.78
C VAL A 253 -7.64 -4.76 12.37
N PHE A 254 -8.47 -4.02 11.65
CA PHE A 254 -8.96 -2.71 12.04
C PHE A 254 -10.48 -2.65 11.92
N GLN A 255 -11.11 -1.83 12.75
CA GLN A 255 -12.51 -1.44 12.60
C GLN A 255 -12.57 0.02 12.18
N MET A 256 -13.32 0.33 11.13
CA MET A 256 -13.64 1.69 10.74
C MET A 256 -14.66 2.26 11.75
N GLN A 257 -14.29 3.34 12.42
CA GLN A 257 -15.14 4.08 13.35
C GLN A 257 -15.23 5.55 12.92
N ALA A 258 -16.13 6.32 13.52
CA ALA A 258 -16.25 7.76 13.25
C ALA A 258 -14.93 8.53 13.50
N SER A 259 -14.14 8.07 14.47
CA SER A 259 -12.84 8.62 14.85
C SER A 259 -11.66 8.08 14.01
N GLY A 260 -11.90 7.23 13.00
CA GLY A 260 -10.86 6.64 12.16
C GLY A 260 -10.77 5.12 12.25
N LEU A 261 -9.63 4.56 11.85
CA LEU A 261 -9.37 3.13 11.93
C LEU A 261 -8.83 2.76 13.31
N LYS A 262 -9.58 1.94 14.04
CA LYS A 262 -9.19 1.43 15.36
C LYS A 262 -8.63 0.02 15.22
N ALA A 263 -7.42 -0.19 15.72
CA ALA A 263 -6.78 -1.50 15.75
C ALA A 263 -7.57 -2.48 16.64
N ILE A 264 -7.80 -3.70 16.12
CA ILE A 264 -8.38 -4.82 16.86
C ILE A 264 -7.24 -5.75 17.27
N THR A 265 -6.83 -5.67 18.53
CA THR A 265 -5.74 -6.48 19.10
C THR A 265 -6.15 -7.94 19.34
N ASP A 266 -7.45 -8.18 19.57
CA ASP A 266 -8.03 -9.52 19.73
C ASP A 266 -9.24 -9.71 18.80
N PRO A 267 -9.01 -10.15 17.54
CA PRO A 267 -10.07 -10.40 16.57
C PRO A 267 -11.04 -11.47 17.04
N SER A 268 -10.52 -12.52 17.70
CA SER A 268 -11.33 -13.62 18.21
C SER A 268 -12.36 -13.12 19.20
N ARG A 269 -11.96 -12.30 20.17
CA ARG A 269 -12.92 -11.66 21.07
C ARG A 269 -13.85 -10.70 20.34
N PHE A 270 -13.35 -9.93 19.39
CA PHE A 270 -14.16 -8.96 18.65
C PHE A 270 -15.30 -9.64 17.86
N PHE A 271 -15.03 -10.73 17.15
CA PHE A 271 -16.04 -11.46 16.38
C PHE A 271 -17.00 -12.27 17.27
N LEU A 272 -16.55 -12.72 18.44
CA LEU A 272 -17.36 -13.55 19.35
C LEU A 272 -18.17 -12.74 20.38
N ALA A 273 -17.82 -11.49 20.63
CA ALA A 273 -18.43 -10.68 21.69
C ALA A 273 -19.91 -10.39 21.46
N GLU A 274 -20.41 -10.43 20.22
CA GLU A 274 -21.84 -10.19 19.93
C GLU A 274 -22.75 -11.35 20.38
N HIS A 275 -22.20 -12.53 20.72
CA HIS A 275 -22.99 -13.76 20.84
C HIS A 275 -22.69 -14.60 22.10
N GLN A 276 -22.12 -14.00 23.15
CA GLN A 276 -21.73 -14.75 24.36
C GLN A 276 -22.91 -15.26 25.20
N ASP A 277 -24.07 -14.60 25.14
CA ASP A 277 -25.16 -14.83 26.11
C ASP A 277 -26.30 -15.73 25.61
N ASP A 278 -26.34 -16.11 24.31
CA ASP A 278 -27.41 -16.98 23.78
C ASP A 278 -26.92 -17.89 22.63
N PRO A 279 -26.75 -19.21 22.87
CA PRO A 279 -26.33 -20.15 21.84
C PRO A 279 -27.42 -20.34 20.78
N ARG A 280 -27.16 -19.85 19.56
CA ARG A 280 -28.08 -19.96 18.43
C ARG A 280 -27.92 -21.30 17.70
N PRO A 281 -29.00 -22.07 17.50
CA PRO A 281 -28.95 -23.25 16.62
C PRO A 281 -28.47 -22.86 15.22
N GLY A 282 -27.58 -23.67 14.65
CA GLY A 282 -27.02 -23.42 13.31
C GLY A 282 -25.77 -22.55 13.29
N THR A 283 -25.21 -22.15 14.43
CA THR A 283 -23.91 -21.45 14.48
C THR A 283 -22.81 -22.33 15.07
N VAL A 284 -21.59 -22.19 14.55
CA VAL A 284 -20.40 -22.85 15.08
C VAL A 284 -19.18 -21.96 14.92
N ILE A 285 -18.33 -21.91 15.94
CA ILE A 285 -17.08 -21.16 15.89
C ILE A 285 -15.97 -22.05 15.36
N VAL A 286 -15.30 -21.60 14.30
CA VAL A 286 -14.18 -22.32 13.69
C VAL A 286 -12.94 -21.43 13.70
N PRO A 287 -11.79 -21.94 14.17
CA PRO A 287 -10.52 -21.27 13.95
C PRO A 287 -10.12 -21.39 12.48
N ILE A 288 -9.95 -20.26 11.80
CA ILE A 288 -9.30 -20.19 10.49
C ILE A 288 -7.92 -19.56 10.64
N LEU A 289 -7.00 -19.91 9.76
CA LEU A 289 -5.69 -19.28 9.69
C LEU A 289 -5.71 -18.23 8.57
N GLU A 290 -5.48 -16.98 8.95
CA GLU A 290 -5.29 -15.87 8.03
C GLU A 290 -3.82 -15.44 8.09
N GLY A 291 -3.01 -15.95 7.16
CA GLY A 291 -1.55 -15.94 7.29
C GLY A 291 -1.10 -16.85 8.44
N THR A 292 -0.38 -16.30 9.42
CA THR A 292 0.00 -17.00 10.66
C THR A 292 -0.98 -16.78 11.80
N ARG A 293 -1.95 -15.86 11.65
CA ARG A 293 -2.85 -15.48 12.74
C ARG A 293 -4.08 -16.41 12.76
N PRO A 294 -4.35 -17.12 13.87
CA PRO A 294 -5.63 -17.77 14.06
C PRO A 294 -6.70 -16.72 14.32
N ILE A 295 -7.74 -16.72 13.49
CA ILE A 295 -8.94 -15.89 13.65
C ILE A 295 -10.11 -16.84 13.93
N LEU A 296 -10.80 -16.63 15.04
CA LEU A 296 -12.06 -17.32 15.30
C LEU A 296 -13.16 -16.66 14.49
N VAL A 297 -13.80 -17.43 13.61
CA VAL A 297 -14.94 -16.99 12.80
C VAL A 297 -16.18 -17.81 13.11
N GLU A 298 -17.33 -17.17 13.03
CA GLU A 298 -18.62 -17.82 13.17
C GLU A 298 -19.09 -18.32 11.80
N LEU A 299 -19.25 -19.64 11.66
CA LEU A 299 -19.98 -20.24 10.54
C LEU A 299 -21.44 -20.37 10.93
N GLN A 300 -22.32 -19.95 10.02
CA GLN A 300 -23.77 -20.02 10.19
C GLN A 300 -24.37 -20.93 9.12
N ALA A 301 -25.39 -21.69 9.50
CA ALA A 301 -26.15 -22.54 8.62
C ALA A 301 -27.63 -22.49 9.01
N LEU A 302 -28.49 -22.23 8.03
CA LEU A 302 -29.94 -22.37 8.17
C LEU A 302 -30.41 -23.53 7.31
N VAL A 303 -30.90 -24.58 7.98
CA VAL A 303 -31.47 -25.76 7.32
C VAL A 303 -32.97 -25.78 7.55
N SER A 304 -33.76 -25.74 6.47
CA SER A 304 -35.20 -25.77 6.53
C SER A 304 -35.75 -26.81 5.56
N PRO A 305 -36.82 -27.55 5.89
CA PRO A 305 -37.47 -28.43 4.92
C PRO A 305 -37.89 -27.65 3.67
N THR A 306 -37.53 -28.15 2.50
CA THR A 306 -38.02 -27.61 1.22
C THR A 306 -39.52 -27.90 1.18
N GLY A 307 -40.36 -26.87 1.28
CA GLY A 307 -41.82 -26.93 1.56
C GLY A 307 -42.71 -27.63 0.52
N GLY A 308 -42.27 -28.75 -0.06
CA GLY A 308 -43.06 -29.68 -0.88
C GLY A 308 -42.97 -29.47 -2.39
N TYR A 309 -42.45 -28.34 -2.88
CA TYR A 309 -42.42 -28.04 -4.31
C TYR A 309 -41.09 -27.42 -4.76
N GLY A 310 -40.28 -28.20 -5.48
CA GLY A 310 -39.08 -27.72 -6.16
C GLY A 310 -37.81 -28.48 -5.79
N VAL A 311 -36.72 -28.11 -6.48
CA VAL A 311 -35.37 -28.59 -6.14
C VAL A 311 -34.91 -27.81 -4.90
N PRO A 312 -34.38 -28.49 -3.86
CA PRO A 312 -33.87 -27.83 -2.66
C PRO A 312 -32.85 -26.75 -2.99
N GLN A 313 -32.99 -25.60 -2.35
CA GLN A 313 -32.08 -24.49 -2.52
C GLN A 313 -30.81 -24.72 -1.72
N ARG A 314 -29.67 -24.42 -2.35
CA ARG A 314 -28.36 -24.41 -1.69
C ARG A 314 -27.73 -23.06 -1.98
N ARG A 315 -27.61 -22.22 -0.95
CA ARG A 315 -26.96 -20.91 -1.03
C ARG A 315 -25.86 -20.87 0.01
N CYS A 316 -24.81 -20.12 -0.30
CA CYS A 316 -23.72 -19.89 0.63
C CYS A 316 -23.08 -18.53 0.34
N SER A 317 -22.55 -17.91 1.37
CA SER A 317 -21.74 -16.70 1.28
C SER A 317 -20.43 -16.94 2.02
N GLY A 318 -19.30 -16.48 1.47
CA GLY A 318 -17.98 -16.62 2.11
C GLY A 318 -17.38 -18.04 2.11
N LEU A 319 -18.05 -19.02 1.50
CA LEU A 319 -17.62 -20.42 1.45
C LEU A 319 -17.65 -20.95 0.02
N ASP A 320 -16.75 -21.90 -0.28
CA ASP A 320 -16.76 -22.60 -1.56
C ASP A 320 -17.99 -23.50 -1.70
N TYR A 321 -18.78 -23.25 -2.74
CA TYR A 321 -20.04 -23.95 -2.98
C TYR A 321 -19.84 -25.45 -3.18
N ASN A 322 -18.81 -25.86 -3.92
CA ASN A 322 -18.54 -27.29 -4.19
C ASN A 322 -18.15 -28.04 -2.91
N ARG A 323 -17.35 -27.41 -2.05
CA ARG A 323 -16.99 -27.94 -0.74
C ARG A 323 -18.22 -28.15 0.13
N ILE A 324 -19.19 -27.23 0.12
CA ILE A 324 -20.46 -27.39 0.84
C ILE A 324 -21.24 -28.60 0.31
N LEU A 325 -21.36 -28.76 -1.02
CA LEU A 325 -22.06 -29.92 -1.60
C LEU A 325 -21.45 -31.25 -1.16
N LEU A 326 -20.12 -31.35 -1.13
CA LEU A 326 -19.42 -32.53 -0.64
C LEU A 326 -19.68 -32.79 0.84
N LEU A 327 -19.65 -31.74 1.66
CA LEU A 327 -19.93 -31.84 3.10
C LEU A 327 -21.37 -32.31 3.36
N LEU A 328 -22.37 -31.76 2.66
CA LEU A 328 -23.76 -32.20 2.77
C LEU A 328 -23.92 -33.67 2.39
N ALA A 329 -23.28 -34.11 1.30
CA ALA A 329 -23.31 -35.52 0.90
C ALA A 329 -22.66 -36.46 1.94
N VAL A 330 -21.58 -36.02 2.59
CA VAL A 330 -20.94 -36.77 3.69
C VAL A 330 -21.87 -36.84 4.91
N ILE A 331 -22.48 -35.73 5.29
CA ILE A 331 -23.44 -35.65 6.40
C ILE A 331 -24.62 -36.61 6.15
N GLU A 332 -25.20 -36.61 4.95
CA GLU A 332 -26.31 -37.51 4.61
C GLU A 332 -25.90 -38.98 4.65
N ARG A 333 -24.76 -39.33 4.04
CA ARG A 333 -24.29 -40.73 3.95
C ARG A 333 -23.73 -41.30 5.25
N ARG A 334 -23.13 -40.47 6.10
CA ARG A 334 -22.40 -40.92 7.30
C ARG A 334 -23.13 -40.61 8.60
N LEU A 335 -23.87 -39.51 8.65
CA LEU A 335 -24.59 -39.06 9.85
C LEU A 335 -26.11 -39.28 9.76
N GLY A 336 -26.63 -39.69 8.60
CA GLY A 336 -28.02 -40.06 8.42
C GLY A 336 -29.01 -38.89 8.43
N VAL A 337 -28.53 -37.65 8.27
CA VAL A 337 -29.37 -36.45 8.20
C VAL A 337 -29.88 -36.27 6.76
N ASN A 338 -31.20 -36.16 6.59
CA ASN A 338 -31.79 -35.93 5.26
C ASN A 338 -31.57 -34.47 4.82
N THR A 339 -30.51 -34.23 4.05
CA THR A 339 -30.23 -32.94 3.41
C THR A 339 -30.77 -32.84 1.98
N SER A 340 -31.24 -33.95 1.42
CA SER A 340 -31.77 -34.01 0.05
C SER A 340 -33.19 -33.42 -0.07
N GLY A 341 -33.93 -33.30 1.04
CA GLY A 341 -35.23 -32.63 1.11
C GLY A 341 -35.24 -31.28 1.82
N ALA A 342 -34.07 -30.67 2.05
CA ALA A 342 -33.94 -29.44 2.84
C ALA A 342 -33.20 -28.35 2.05
N ASP A 343 -33.70 -27.12 2.19
CA ASP A 343 -33.02 -25.91 1.78
C ASP A 343 -31.90 -25.62 2.79
N VAL A 344 -30.71 -25.29 2.27
CA VAL A 344 -29.51 -24.96 3.05
C VAL A 344 -29.02 -23.59 2.64
N TYR A 345 -28.90 -22.69 3.62
CA TYR A 345 -28.37 -21.33 3.48
C TYR A 345 -27.16 -21.12 4.39
#